data_AF-A0A8X6XY45-F1
#
_entry.id   AF-A0A8X6XY45-F1
#
_cell.length_a   1.000
_cell.length_b   1.000
_cell.length_c   1.000
_cell.angle_alpha   90.00
_cell.angle_beta   90.00
_cell.angle_gamma   90.00
#
_symmetry.space_group_name_H-M   'P 1'
#
loop_
_entity.id
_entity.type
_entity.pdbx_description
1 polymer ?
#
loop_
_entity_poly.entity_id
_entity_poly.type
_entity_poly.pdbx_seq_one_letter_code
_entity_poly.pdbx_strand_id
1 'polypeptide(L)'
;MEEVITKRNILAASHKVFDPLGITGPVLLLPKLWLQSLWKSQIGWDQEVYIKTRQDFLKWLKKLEYLKHVKVPKWLHWDSGFQHISLHFFCDASKLAYSAVVFLRLDIGSPVNIQLVQSKTRIAPCGKKETTIARL
;
A
#
# COMPACT_ATOMS: atom_id res chain seq x y z
N MET A 1 28.22 3.36 -14.13
CA MET A 1 28.43 2.74 -12.81
C MET A 1 27.11 2.15 -12.37
N GLU A 2 27.02 0.83 -12.18
CA GLU A 2 25.81 0.23 -11.59
C GLU A 2 25.67 0.76 -10.16
N GLU A 3 24.59 1.47 -9.89
CA GLU A 3 24.32 2.03 -8.56
C GLU A 3 24.08 0.87 -7.57
N VAL A 4 24.90 0.82 -6.52
CA VAL A 4 24.75 -0.14 -5.43
C VAL A 4 23.43 0.14 -4.73
N ILE A 5 22.56 -0.87 -4.65
CA ILE A 5 21.25 -0.73 -4.00
C ILE A 5 21.39 -1.13 -2.54
N THR A 6 21.08 -0.20 -1.64
CA THR A 6 21.10 -0.39 -0.19
C THR A 6 19.70 -0.35 0.40
N LYS A 7 19.55 -0.75 1.67
CA LYS A 7 18.30 -0.56 2.42
C LYS A 7 17.86 0.90 2.44
N ARG A 8 18.80 1.84 2.57
CA ARG A 8 18.51 3.27 2.56
C ARG A 8 17.90 3.71 1.23
N ASN A 9 18.40 3.22 0.11
CA ASN A 9 17.84 3.55 -1.21
C ASN A 9 16.40 3.04 -1.35
N ILE A 10 16.12 1.80 -0.93
CA ILE A 10 14.78 1.21 -1.00
C ILE A 10 13.80 2.00 -0.13
N LEU A 11 14.18 2.33 1.11
CA LEU A 11 13.36 3.13 2.01
C LEU A 11 13.09 4.53 1.42
N ALA A 12 14.14 5.22 0.98
CA ALA A 12 14.02 6.55 0.40
C ALA A 12 13.09 6.55 -0.82
N ALA A 13 13.25 5.60 -1.74
CA ALA A 13 12.38 5.46 -2.91
C ALA A 13 10.92 5.20 -2.54
N SER A 14 10.67 4.34 -1.55
CA SER A 14 9.32 4.02 -1.07
C SER A 14 8.61 5.24 -0.48
N HIS A 15 9.35 6.08 0.24
CA HIS A 15 8.82 7.29 0.88
C HIS A 15 8.66 8.47 -0.08
N LYS A 16 9.20 8.41 -1.30
CA LYS A 16 8.97 9.43 -2.34
C LYS A 16 7.55 9.35 -2.93
N VAL A 17 6.86 8.24 -2.77
CA VAL A 17 5.47 8.09 -3.21
C VAL A 17 4.56 8.73 -2.16
N PHE A 18 4.03 9.91 -2.47
CA PHE A 18 3.08 10.61 -1.62
C PHE A 18 1.67 10.02 -1.80
N ASP A 19 1.14 9.43 -0.73
CA ASP A 19 -0.15 8.74 -0.76
C ASP A 19 -0.94 8.97 0.55
N PRO A 20 -1.54 10.15 0.72
CA PRO A 20 -2.25 10.51 1.95
C PRO A 20 -3.51 9.66 2.16
N LEU A 21 -4.10 9.14 1.09
CA LEU A 21 -5.33 8.34 1.14
C LEU A 21 -5.05 6.83 1.17
N GLY A 22 -3.79 6.41 1.05
CA GLY A 22 -3.35 5.01 1.09
C GLY A 22 -3.76 4.18 -0.13
N ILE A 23 -4.09 4.82 -1.25
CA ILE A 23 -4.57 4.20 -2.50
C ILE A 23 -3.48 3.34 -3.14
N THR A 24 -2.23 3.80 -3.09
CA THR A 24 -1.05 3.10 -3.61
C THR A 24 -0.56 2.00 -2.67
N GLY A 25 -1.28 1.74 -1.58
CA GLY A 25 -1.00 0.71 -0.58
C GLY A 25 -0.52 -0.64 -1.17
N PRO A 26 -1.21 -1.22 -2.18
CA PRO A 26 -0.77 -2.46 -2.82
C PRO A 26 0.61 -2.38 -3.48
N VAL A 27 0.92 -1.25 -4.12
CA VAL A 27 2.21 -1.01 -4.79
C VAL A 27 3.32 -0.79 -3.76
N LEU A 28 3.02 -0.06 -2.68
CA LEU A 28 3.95 0.23 -1.60
C LEU A 28 4.14 -0.93 -0.61
N LEU A 29 3.34 -1.99 -0.70
CA LEU A 29 3.49 -3.15 0.18
C LEU A 29 4.80 -3.90 -0.11
N LEU A 30 5.17 -4.07 -1.38
CA LEU A 30 6.35 -4.83 -1.79
C LEU A 30 7.66 -4.30 -1.18
N PRO A 31 8.02 -3.01 -1.31
CA PRO A 31 9.26 -2.54 -0.72
C PRO A 31 9.26 -2.56 0.81
N LYS A 32 8.09 -2.39 1.44
CA LYS A 32 7.96 -2.56 2.89
C LYS A 32 8.29 -4.01 3.30
N LEU A 33 7.83 -5.01 2.53
CA LEU A 33 8.10 -6.43 2.80
C LEU A 33 9.58 -6.77 2.61
N TRP A 34 10.22 -6.24 1.55
CA TRP A 34 11.66 -6.42 1.36
C TRP A 34 12.45 -5.79 2.49
N LEU A 35 12.11 -4.57 2.90
CA LEU A 35 12.75 -3.93 4.04
C LEU A 35 12.56 -4.76 5.32
N GLN A 36 11.35 -5.28 5.58
CA GLN A 36 11.10 -6.22 6.70
C GLN A 36 12.03 -7.43 6.66
N SER A 37 12.21 -8.05 5.49
CA SER A 37 13.14 -9.17 5.32
C SER A 37 14.59 -8.76 5.54
N LEU A 38 15.03 -7.64 4.96
CA LEU A 38 16.42 -7.17 5.06
C LEU A 38 16.79 -6.75 6.49
N TRP A 39 15.83 -6.25 7.29
CA TRP A 39 16.05 -6.01 8.72
C TRP A 39 16.26 -7.32 9.50
N LYS A 40 15.56 -8.40 9.15
CA LYS A 40 15.79 -9.73 9.75
C LYS A 40 17.17 -10.30 9.38
N SER A 41 17.65 -10.01 8.18
CA SER A 41 18.94 -10.48 7.65
C SER A 41 20.17 -9.76 8.20
N GLN A 42 20.02 -8.80 9.12
CA GLN A 42 21.12 -8.04 9.74
C GLN A 42 22.07 -7.32 8.74
N ILE A 43 21.64 -7.09 7.50
CA ILE A 43 22.39 -6.28 6.51
C ILE A 43 22.51 -4.84 7.06
N GLY A 44 23.62 -4.13 6.80
CA GLY A 44 23.78 -2.72 7.18
C GLY A 44 22.86 -1.76 6.42
N TRP A 45 22.72 -0.50 6.87
CA TRP A 45 21.91 0.51 6.15
C TRP A 45 22.44 0.82 4.75
N ASP A 46 23.77 0.92 4.65
CA ASP A 46 24.50 1.34 3.45
C ASP A 46 25.25 0.15 2.80
N GLN A 47 24.93 -1.08 3.22
CA GLN A 47 25.43 -2.31 2.62
C GLN A 47 24.54 -2.73 1.45
N GLU A 48 25.16 -3.34 0.42
CA GLU A 48 24.44 -3.87 -0.73
C GLU A 48 23.43 -4.96 -0.32
N VAL A 49 22.24 -4.89 -0.90
CA VAL A 49 21.19 -5.90 -0.69
C VAL A 49 21.43 -7.14 -1.56
N TYR A 50 20.79 -8.26 -1.22
CA TYR A 50 20.86 -9.47 -2.04
C TYR A 50 20.45 -9.21 -3.49
N ILE A 51 21.12 -9.89 -4.44
CA ILE A 51 20.91 -9.76 -5.88
C ILE A 51 19.43 -9.85 -6.26
N LYS A 52 18.70 -10.81 -5.67
CA LYS A 52 17.25 -10.96 -5.89
C LYS A 52 16.46 -9.71 -5.48
N THR A 53 16.72 -9.18 -4.28
CA THR A 53 16.06 -7.95 -3.79
C THR A 53 16.40 -6.75 -4.65
N ARG A 54 17.65 -6.62 -5.11
CA ARG A 54 18.06 -5.58 -6.07
C ARG A 54 17.25 -5.68 -7.37
N GLN A 55 17.18 -6.87 -7.96
CA GLN A 55 16.44 -7.08 -9.22
C GLN A 55 14.94 -6.79 -9.06
N ASP A 56 14.32 -7.26 -7.98
CA ASP A 56 12.91 -7.04 -7.71
C ASP A 56 12.61 -5.55 -7.44
N PHE A 57 13.49 -4.87 -6.73
CA PHE A 57 13.40 -3.42 -6.50
C PHE A 57 13.50 -2.62 -7.79
N LEU A 58 14.46 -2.93 -8.67
CA LEU A 58 14.60 -2.26 -9.96
C LEU A 58 13.37 -2.50 -10.87
N LYS A 59 12.82 -3.71 -10.86
CA LYS A 59 11.56 -4.02 -11.57
C LYS A 59 10.40 -3.19 -11.00
N TRP A 60 10.30 -3.08 -9.68
CA TRP A 60 9.27 -2.29 -9.02
C TRP A 60 9.41 -0.79 -9.34
N LEU A 61 10.62 -0.25 -9.33
CA LEU A 61 10.89 1.14 -9.72
C LEU A 61 10.39 1.44 -11.14
N LYS A 62 10.67 0.56 -12.11
CA LYS A 62 10.15 0.71 -13.47
C LYS A 62 8.62 0.73 -13.48
N LYS A 63 7.99 -0.22 -12.77
CA LYS A 63 6.53 -0.31 -12.67
C LYS A 63 5.85 0.88 -11.99
N LEU A 64 6.57 1.75 -11.28
CA LEU A 64 5.97 2.96 -10.71
C LEU A 64 5.41 3.91 -11.78
N GLU A 65 5.90 3.83 -13.02
CA GLU A 65 5.37 4.64 -14.12
C GLU A 65 3.88 4.39 -14.37
N TYR A 66 3.39 3.17 -14.10
CA TYR A 66 1.97 2.82 -14.26
C TYR A 66 1.06 3.58 -13.30
N LEU A 67 1.58 4.09 -12.17
CA LEU A 67 0.80 4.91 -11.25
C LEU A 67 0.31 6.21 -11.90
N LYS A 68 0.98 6.70 -12.95
CA LYS A 68 0.54 7.88 -13.72
C LYS A 68 -0.82 7.67 -14.40
N HIS A 69 -1.21 6.42 -14.64
CA HIS A 69 -2.47 6.07 -15.28
C HIS A 69 -3.60 5.82 -14.27
N VAL A 70 -3.28 5.73 -12.97
CA VAL A 70 -4.29 5.55 -11.92
C VAL A 70 -4.97 6.89 -11.67
N LYS A 71 -6.26 6.96 -12.02
CA LYS A 71 -7.11 8.12 -11.75
C LYS A 71 -8.06 7.77 -10.62
N VAL A 72 -8.04 8.57 -9.55
CA VAL A 72 -8.98 8.44 -8.43
C VAL A 72 -9.81 9.71 -8.34
N PRO A 73 -11.14 9.63 -8.49
CA PRO A 73 -12.02 10.76 -8.25
C PRO A 73 -11.86 11.24 -6.80
N LYS A 74 -11.64 12.55 -6.62
CA LYS A 74 -11.49 13.15 -5.28
C LYS A 74 -12.79 13.71 -4.71
N TRP A 75 -13.74 14.02 -5.58
CA TRP A 75 -15.00 14.63 -5.15
C TRP A 75 -15.92 13.55 -4.59
N LEU A 76 -16.42 13.80 -3.38
CA LEU A 76 -17.29 12.90 -2.64
C LEU A 76 -18.77 13.23 -2.83
N HIS A 77 -19.16 14.08 -3.79
CA HIS A 77 -20.57 14.35 -4.11
C HIS A 77 -21.46 14.76 -2.90
N TRP A 78 -20.87 15.39 -1.88
CA TRP A 78 -21.53 15.71 -0.60
C TRP A 78 -22.58 16.82 -0.70
N ASP A 79 -22.59 17.55 -1.80
CA ASP A 79 -23.50 18.63 -2.15
C ASP A 79 -24.67 18.18 -3.03
N SER A 80 -24.72 16.88 -3.35
CA SER A 80 -25.83 16.27 -4.07
C SER A 80 -26.98 16.00 -3.10
N GLY A 81 -28.24 16.13 -3.53
CA GLY A 81 -29.42 15.77 -2.73
C GLY A 81 -29.56 14.26 -2.51
N PHE A 82 -28.63 13.64 -1.77
CA PHE A 82 -28.65 12.22 -1.43
C PHE A 82 -29.80 11.92 -0.45
N GLN A 83 -30.40 10.74 -0.62
CA GLN A 83 -31.43 10.24 0.29
C GLN A 83 -30.81 9.46 1.45
N HIS A 84 -29.71 8.76 1.19
CA HIS A 84 -29.02 7.94 2.17
C HIS A 84 -27.51 7.95 1.97
N ILE A 85 -26.77 7.91 3.08
CA ILE A 85 -25.32 7.82 3.14
C ILE A 85 -24.93 6.65 4.02
N SER A 86 -24.01 5.82 3.53
CA SER A 86 -23.35 4.81 4.34
C SER A 86 -21.85 4.75 4.09
N LEU A 87 -21.11 4.32 5.12
CA LEU A 87 -19.70 3.97 5.00
C LEU A 87 -19.57 2.45 5.00
N HIS A 88 -18.96 1.90 3.96
CA HIS A 88 -18.73 0.47 3.82
C HIS A 88 -17.25 0.17 4.10
N PHE A 89 -17.01 -0.64 5.13
CA PHE A 89 -15.68 -1.02 5.56
C PHE A 89 -15.39 -2.44 5.10
N PHE A 90 -14.26 -2.61 4.42
CA PHE A 90 -13.73 -3.93 4.06
C PHE A 90 -12.35 -4.07 4.66
N CYS A 91 -12.04 -5.25 5.17
CA CYS A 91 -10.71 -5.59 5.64
C CYS A 91 -10.29 -6.95 5.12
N ASP A 92 -8.99 -7.10 4.91
CA ASP A 92 -8.38 -8.37 4.55
C ASP A 92 -7.03 -8.51 5.26
N ALA A 93 -6.67 -9.74 5.60
CA ALA A 93 -5.47 -10.06 6.34
C ALA A 93 -4.80 -11.32 5.82
N SER A 94 -3.48 -11.24 5.72
CA SER A 94 -2.59 -12.34 5.36
C SER A 94 -1.45 -12.45 6.37
N LYS A 95 -0.61 -13.48 6.23
CA LYS A 95 0.61 -13.62 7.03
C LYS A 95 1.64 -12.50 6.76
N LEU A 96 1.52 -11.80 5.64
CA LEU A 96 2.47 -10.77 5.22
C LEU A 96 2.01 -9.37 5.60
N ALA A 97 0.72 -9.10 5.48
CA ALA A 97 0.12 -7.80 5.68
C ALA A 97 -1.37 -7.89 5.90
N TYR A 98 -1.91 -6.85 6.48
CA TYR A 98 -3.35 -6.62 6.59
C TYR A 98 -3.68 -5.23 6.06
N SER A 99 -4.89 -5.09 5.55
CA SER A 99 -5.37 -3.84 5.00
C SER A 99 -6.84 -3.63 5.30
N ALA A 100 -7.23 -2.37 5.35
CA ALA A 100 -8.62 -1.95 5.42
C ALA A 100 -8.87 -0.86 4.40
N VAL A 101 -10.08 -0.82 3.86
CA VAL A 101 -10.55 0.18 2.90
C VAL A 101 -11.96 0.63 3.29
N VAL A 102 -12.19 1.93 3.11
CA VAL A 102 -13.46 2.59 3.41
C VAL A 102 -14.01 3.17 2.12
N PHE A 103 -15.22 2.79 1.78
CA PHE A 103 -15.99 3.39 0.69
C PHE A 103 -17.14 4.22 1.25
N LEU A 104 -17.35 5.39 0.67
CA LEU A 104 -18.55 6.19 0.85
C LEU A 104 -19.56 5.76 -0.20
N ARG A 105 -20.74 5.37 0.24
CA ARG A 105 -21.89 5.07 -0.62
C ARG A 105 -22.92 6.18 -0.47
N LEU A 106 -23.36 6.73 -1.60
CA LEU A 106 -24.35 7.79 -1.66
C LEU A 106 -25.49 7.35 -2.58
N ASP A 107 -26.68 7.30 -2.01
CA ASP A 107 -27.90 7.00 -2.75
C ASP A 107 -28.49 8.33 -3.28
N ILE A 108 -27.99 8.77 -4.44
CA ILE A 108 -28.42 9.98 -5.17
C ILE A 108 -29.23 9.55 -6.41
N GLY A 109 -30.24 8.70 -6.20
CA GLY A 109 -30.98 8.04 -7.28
C GLY A 109 -30.28 6.79 -7.81
N SER A 110 -30.54 6.45 -9.08
CA SER A 110 -29.94 5.31 -9.76
C SER A 110 -29.04 5.80 -10.90
N PRO A 111 -27.76 5.37 -10.99
CA PRO A 111 -27.07 4.42 -10.12
C PRO A 111 -26.58 5.01 -8.79
N VAL A 112 -26.37 4.14 -7.80
CA VAL A 112 -25.71 4.48 -6.54
C VAL A 112 -24.28 4.95 -6.82
N ASN A 113 -23.86 6.03 -6.15
CA ASN A 113 -22.50 6.53 -6.24
C ASN A 113 -21.64 5.91 -5.13
N ILE A 114 -20.48 5.35 -5.50
CA ILE A 114 -19.54 4.75 -4.55
C ILE A 114 -18.16 5.39 -4.77
N GLN A 115 -17.60 5.97 -3.71
CA GLN A 115 -16.29 6.62 -3.74
C GLN A 115 -15.34 5.98 -2.73
N LEU A 116 -14.10 5.77 -3.13
CA LEU A 116 -13.03 5.39 -2.22
C LEU A 116 -12.68 6.59 -1.34
N VAL A 117 -12.82 6.44 -0.02
CA VAL A 117 -12.47 7.50 0.94
C VAL A 117 -11.01 7.36 1.35
N GLN A 118 -10.64 6.17 1.83
CA GLN A 118 -9.30 5.92 2.34
C GLN A 118 -9.04 4.42 2.39
N SER A 119 -7.80 4.03 2.17
CA SER A 119 -7.27 2.71 2.49
C SER A 119 -6.05 2.80 3.38
N LYS A 120 -5.76 1.72 4.10
CA LYS A 120 -4.57 1.62 4.94
C LYS A 120 -4.05 0.20 4.90
N THR A 121 -2.77 0.07 4.54
CA THR A 121 -2.06 -1.21 4.54
C THR A 121 -0.96 -1.17 5.59
N ARG A 122 -0.86 -2.24 6.37
CA ARG A 122 0.20 -2.45 7.35
C ARG A 122 0.82 -3.83 7.15
N ILE A 123 2.13 -3.89 7.37
CA ILE A 123 2.83 -5.17 7.42
C ILE A 123 2.43 -5.92 8.68
N ALA A 124 2.22 -7.22 8.53
CA ALA A 124 1.96 -8.11 9.64
C ALA A 124 3.20 -8.17 10.56
N PRO A 125 3.01 -8.09 11.89
CA PRO A 125 4.09 -8.35 12.83
C PRO A 125 4.78 -9.68 12.54
N CYS A 126 6.09 -9.75 12.75
CA CYS A 126 6.87 -10.95 12.49
C CYS A 126 7.75 -11.34 13.69
N GLY A 127 8.17 -12.60 13.78
CA GLY A 127 9.02 -13.10 14.85
C GLY A 127 8.22 -13.29 16.15
N LYS A 128 8.73 -12.81 17.29
CA LYS A 128 8.09 -12.97 18.61
C LYS A 128 6.66 -12.40 18.72
N LYS A 129 6.25 -11.56 17.77
CA LYS A 129 4.92 -10.93 17.72
C LYS A 129 4.07 -11.46 16.56
N GLU A 130 4.46 -12.54 15.89
CA GLU A 130 3.71 -13.10 14.77
C GLU A 130 2.28 -13.45 15.19
N THR A 131 1.31 -12.90 14.47
CA THR A 131 -0.12 -13.05 14.76
C THR A 131 -0.74 -14.11 13.85
N THR A 132 -1.62 -14.94 14.40
CA THR A 132 -2.44 -15.85 13.60
C THR A 132 -3.52 -15.07 12.85
N ILE A 133 -3.90 -15.56 11.66
CA ILE A 133 -5.05 -15.01 10.91
C ILE A 133 -6.30 -15.59 11.56
N ALA A 134 -7.16 -14.72 12.10
CA ALA A 134 -8.49 -15.14 12.56
C ALA A 134 -9.28 -15.66 11.35
N ARG A 135 -9.74 -16.91 11.43
CA ARG A 135 -10.61 -17.48 10.40
C ARG A 135 -12.06 -17.11 10.73
N LEU A 136 -12.82 -16.71 9.71
CA LEU A 136 -14.27 -16.69 9.75
C LEU A 136 -14.82 -18.10 9.53
#